data_AF-A0A1Q3BH26-F1
#
_entry.id   AF-A0A1Q3BH26-F1
#
_cell.length_a   1.000
_cell.length_b   1.000
_cell.length_c   1.000
_cell.angle_alpha   90.00
_cell.angle_beta   90.00
_cell.angle_gamma   90.00
#
_symmetry.space_group_name_H-M   'P 1'
#
loop_
_entity.id
_entity.type
_entity.pdbx_description
1 polymer ?
#
loop_
_entity_poly.entity_id
_entity_poly.type
_entity_poly.pdbx_seq_one_letter_code
_entity_poly.pdbx_strand_id
1 'polypeptide(L)'
;ITRKFKRFLTNKKKFGGKPYKKRNIHKEETSKIEDIICYECNKPGHYNNECLRLNRKEQMKIKKSLLATWGDSDDSSSEEKTQEEVAQIALMAIEEEEDNAEVSYNELVIIVEKYSSIISSLKKKVKSLTDENNQLLTKNTSTLNNENKKKIDILSKENEILKNENSNNKNEIDVLNISLKLSTVLKEKKNGNLKREVDSLQKSFSIFSNSSKNLENLLGLQTCVFDEAGLGYDEMNNVKHYQISLKEGKILKKINLKKK
;
A
#
# COMPACT_ATOMS: atom_id res chain seq x y z
N ILE A 1 29.94 33.02 14.32
CA ILE A 1 29.17 32.79 13.07
C ILE A 1 28.37 31.51 13.26
N THR A 2 27.29 31.59 14.05
CA THR A 2 25.87 31.63 13.60
C THR A 2 25.38 30.25 13.14
N ARG A 3 24.86 29.41 14.03
CA ARG A 3 23.46 29.35 14.53
C ARG A 3 22.49 28.80 13.46
N LYS A 4 21.82 27.69 13.82
CA LYS A 4 20.62 27.06 13.25
C LYS A 4 20.84 25.98 12.19
N PHE A 5 20.89 24.70 12.62
CA PHE A 5 20.20 23.58 11.94
C PHE A 5 20.00 22.42 12.93
N LYS A 6 19.15 22.64 13.96
CA LYS A 6 18.53 21.56 14.74
C LYS A 6 17.02 21.75 14.69
N ARG A 7 16.37 21.29 13.61
CA ARG A 7 14.89 21.17 13.58
C ARG A 7 14.29 20.28 12.48
N PHE A 8 14.91 19.15 12.13
CA PHE A 8 14.34 18.28 11.10
C PHE A 8 14.12 16.80 11.48
N LEU A 9 14.00 16.48 12.78
CA LEU A 9 13.71 15.11 13.22
C LEU A 9 12.51 14.94 14.17
N THR A 10 11.60 15.93 14.30
CA THR A 10 10.41 15.79 15.16
C THR A 10 9.05 15.92 14.47
N ASN A 11 8.97 16.17 13.17
CA ASN A 11 7.68 16.26 12.46
C ASN A 11 7.57 15.25 11.32
N LYS A 12 7.44 13.96 11.63
CA LYS A 12 6.73 12.98 10.77
C LYS A 12 6.04 11.93 11.64
N LYS A 13 5.12 12.37 12.50
CA LYS A 13 3.98 11.55 12.92
C LYS A 13 2.76 12.04 12.15
N LYS A 14 1.97 11.07 11.67
CA LYS A 14 0.75 11.16 10.85
C LYS A 14 0.99 11.25 9.35
N PHE A 15 1.21 10.09 8.73
CA PHE A 15 0.41 9.63 7.58
C PHE A 15 0.45 8.10 7.63
N GLY A 16 -0.63 7.50 8.11
CA GLY A 16 -0.78 6.05 8.17
C GLY A 16 -1.04 5.51 6.76
N GLY A 17 -0.07 4.78 6.22
CA GLY A 17 -0.25 3.89 5.07
C GLY A 17 -0.11 2.44 5.55
N LYS A 18 -1.20 1.67 5.47
CA LYS A 18 -1.27 0.24 5.83
C LYS A 18 -0.36 -0.61 4.90
N PRO A 19 0.12 -1.78 5.36
CA PRO A 19 0.98 -2.65 4.56
C PRO A 19 0.17 -3.46 3.53
N TYR A 20 0.69 -3.53 2.30
CA TYR A 20 0.23 -4.47 1.27
C TYR A 20 0.54 -5.91 1.71
N LYS A 21 -0.49 -6.71 1.98
CA LYS A 21 -0.38 -8.17 1.94
C LYS A 21 -0.99 -8.68 0.63
N LYS A 22 -0.15 -9.31 -0.20
CA LYS A 22 -0.58 -10.28 -1.21
C LYS A 22 -1.51 -11.29 -0.54
N ARG A 23 -2.66 -11.59 -1.16
CA ARG A 23 -3.23 -12.94 -1.11
C ARG A 23 -4.14 -13.19 -2.30
N ASN A 24 -3.88 -14.35 -2.90
CA ASN A 24 -4.75 -15.05 -3.79
C ASN A 24 -6.14 -15.22 -3.18
N ILE A 25 -7.09 -15.19 -4.10
CA ILE A 25 -8.51 -15.47 -3.95
C ILE A 25 -8.66 -16.88 -3.38
N HIS A 26 -9.43 -17.05 -2.30
CA HIS A 26 -10.73 -17.74 -2.35
C HIS A 26 -11.35 -17.83 -0.96
N LYS A 27 -12.61 -17.37 -0.95
CA LYS A 27 -13.74 -17.75 -0.08
C LYS A 27 -13.76 -17.21 1.35
N GLU A 28 -14.97 -16.73 1.65
CA GLU A 28 -15.49 -16.25 2.93
C GLU A 28 -14.93 -14.93 3.43
N GLU A 29 -15.77 -13.88 3.40
CA GLU A 29 -15.72 -12.79 4.40
C GLU A 29 -16.93 -11.86 4.23
N THR A 30 -17.88 -12.03 5.15
CA THR A 30 -19.03 -11.16 5.47
C THR A 30 -18.63 -9.79 6.00
N SER A 31 -17.33 -9.47 6.03
CA SER A 31 -16.74 -8.27 6.66
C SER A 31 -16.58 -7.07 5.72
N LYS A 32 -16.92 -7.18 4.43
CA LYS A 32 -16.98 -6.01 3.50
C LYS A 32 -18.37 -5.39 3.39
N ILE A 33 -19.38 -6.06 3.92
CA ILE A 33 -20.77 -5.59 3.88
C ILE A 33 -21.00 -4.46 4.90
N GLU A 34 -20.27 -4.47 6.02
CA GLU A 34 -20.43 -3.52 7.13
C GLU A 34 -20.07 -2.06 6.76
N ASP A 35 -19.18 -1.84 5.77
CA ASP A 35 -18.77 -0.50 5.34
C ASP A 35 -19.64 0.10 4.21
N ILE A 36 -20.56 -0.67 3.63
CA ILE A 36 -21.41 -0.19 2.52
C ILE A 36 -22.65 0.48 3.10
N ILE A 37 -22.64 1.81 3.14
CA ILE A 37 -23.77 2.63 3.61
C ILE A 37 -24.66 3.00 2.41
N CYS A 38 -25.94 2.63 2.46
CA CYS A 38 -26.92 3.06 1.47
C CYS A 38 -27.22 4.56 1.64
N TYR A 39 -27.08 5.35 0.58
CA TYR A 39 -27.25 6.79 0.59
C TYR A 39 -28.71 7.25 0.78
N GLU A 40 -29.69 6.37 0.59
CA GLU A 40 -31.11 6.72 0.74
C GLU A 40 -31.68 6.44 2.12
N CYS A 41 -31.17 5.41 2.81
CA CYS A 41 -31.63 5.07 4.16
C CYS A 41 -30.56 5.27 5.24
N ASN A 42 -29.33 5.63 4.85
CA ASN A 42 -28.16 5.81 5.71
C ASN A 42 -27.88 4.61 6.63
N LYS A 43 -28.27 3.40 6.22
CA LYS A 43 -27.97 2.16 6.95
C LYS A 43 -26.82 1.41 6.27
N PRO A 44 -25.85 0.89 7.04
CA PRO A 44 -24.83 0.00 6.51
C PRO A 44 -25.44 -1.34 6.08
N GLY A 45 -24.73 -2.07 5.22
CA GLY A 45 -25.02 -3.46 4.90
C GLY A 45 -25.66 -3.76 3.55
N HIS A 46 -25.93 -2.76 2.70
CA HIS A 46 -26.49 -2.98 1.35
C HIS A 46 -26.22 -1.79 0.42
N TYR A 47 -26.15 -2.07 -0.89
CA TYR A 47 -26.08 -1.02 -1.90
C TYR A 47 -27.45 -0.38 -2.16
N ASN A 48 -27.47 0.83 -2.74
CA ASN A 48 -28.73 1.55 -3.05
C ASN A 48 -29.76 0.67 -3.78
N ASN A 49 -29.31 -0.16 -4.72
CA ASN A 49 -30.17 -0.99 -5.56
C ASN A 49 -30.86 -2.14 -4.78
N GLU A 50 -30.35 -2.48 -3.59
CA GLU A 50 -30.88 -3.52 -2.71
C GLU A 50 -31.74 -2.93 -1.57
N CYS A 51 -31.89 -1.60 -1.53
CA CYS A 51 -32.68 -0.94 -0.50
C CYS A 51 -34.17 -1.20 -0.73
N LEU A 52 -34.76 -2.07 0.10
CA LEU A 52 -36.20 -2.39 0.07
C LEU A 52 -37.13 -1.15 0.11
N ARG A 53 -36.64 0.02 0.57
CA ARG A 53 -37.40 1.29 0.53
C ARG A 53 -37.56 1.85 -0.88
N LEU A 54 -36.62 1.63 -1.80
CA LEU A 54 -36.74 2.05 -3.20
C LEU A 54 -37.75 1.19 -3.94
N ASN A 55 -37.63 -0.13 -3.81
CA ASN A 55 -38.57 -1.06 -4.42
C ASN A 55 -40.00 -0.84 -3.91
N ARG A 56 -40.21 -0.48 -2.64
CA ARG A 56 -41.55 -0.11 -2.14
C ARG A 56 -42.04 1.25 -2.63
N LYS A 57 -41.20 2.28 -2.80
CA LYS A 57 -41.66 3.59 -3.31
C LYS A 57 -42.03 3.51 -4.79
N GLU A 58 -41.30 2.73 -5.57
CA GLU A 58 -41.58 2.52 -7.00
C GLU A 58 -42.80 1.61 -7.21
N GLN A 59 -42.91 0.53 -6.43
CA GLN A 59 -44.11 -0.33 -6.41
C GLN A 59 -45.35 0.38 -5.84
N MET A 60 -45.20 1.27 -4.85
CA MET A 60 -46.32 2.08 -4.31
C MET A 60 -46.72 3.22 -5.26
N LYS A 61 -45.82 3.75 -6.09
CA LYS A 61 -46.18 4.74 -7.12
C LYS A 61 -46.95 4.10 -8.27
N ILE A 62 -46.55 2.91 -8.73
CA ILE A 62 -47.30 2.12 -9.71
C ILE A 62 -48.65 1.70 -9.11
N LYS A 63 -48.68 1.17 -7.88
CA LYS A 63 -49.94 0.81 -7.21
C LYS A 63 -50.84 2.03 -6.92
N LYS A 64 -50.33 3.19 -6.52
CA LYS A 64 -51.15 4.41 -6.31
C LYS A 64 -51.73 4.99 -7.59
N SER A 65 -51.00 4.90 -8.71
CA SER A 65 -51.51 5.31 -10.03
C SER A 65 -52.63 4.39 -10.54
N LEU A 66 -52.62 3.11 -10.15
CA LEU A 66 -53.62 2.12 -10.54
C LEU A 66 -54.77 1.99 -9.51
N LEU A 67 -54.59 2.44 -8.27
CA LEU A 67 -55.59 2.41 -7.20
C LEU A 67 -56.53 3.63 -7.21
N ALA A 68 -56.16 4.72 -7.88
CA ALA A 68 -56.98 5.93 -7.99
C ALA A 68 -58.26 5.74 -8.84
N THR A 69 -58.36 4.64 -9.60
CA THR A 69 -59.54 4.30 -10.40
C THR A 69 -60.52 3.34 -9.71
N TRP A 70 -60.19 2.80 -8.54
CA TRP A 70 -60.96 1.67 -7.96
C TRP A 70 -61.10 1.69 -6.42
N GLY A 71 -60.93 2.86 -5.79
CA GLY A 71 -60.98 2.98 -4.33
C GLY A 71 -62.31 3.51 -3.80
N ASP A 72 -63.38 2.71 -3.88
CA ASP A 72 -64.50 2.84 -2.94
C ASP A 72 -65.17 1.48 -2.71
N SER A 73 -64.70 0.76 -1.69
CA SER A 73 -65.56 -0.03 -0.80
C SER A 73 -64.68 -0.65 0.28
N ASP A 74 -64.80 -0.15 1.51
CA ASP A 74 -64.30 -0.81 2.71
C ASP A 74 -65.14 -2.08 2.97
N ASP A 75 -64.49 -3.24 3.13
CA ASP A 75 -64.87 -4.16 4.21
C ASP A 75 -63.69 -5.05 4.59
N SER A 76 -63.36 -5.07 5.87
CA SER A 76 -62.35 -5.96 6.44
C SER A 76 -63.02 -7.24 6.89
N SER A 77 -62.53 -8.41 6.48
CA SER A 77 -62.39 -9.51 7.44
C SER A 77 -61.44 -10.62 6.97
N SER A 78 -60.64 -11.00 7.96
CA SER A 78 -59.65 -12.07 8.08
C SER A 78 -60.07 -13.48 7.67
N GLU A 79 -59.00 -14.29 7.48
CA GLU A 79 -58.87 -15.70 7.84
C GLU A 79 -59.02 -16.76 6.72
N GLU A 80 -57.85 -17.35 6.43
CA GLU A 80 -57.60 -18.78 6.23
C GLU A 80 -57.70 -19.47 4.86
N LYS A 81 -56.49 -19.89 4.45
CA LYS A 81 -56.07 -21.24 4.07
C LYS A 81 -56.49 -21.80 2.71
N THR A 82 -55.44 -21.96 1.92
CA THR A 82 -55.12 -23.12 1.09
C THR A 82 -56.21 -23.59 0.14
N GLN A 83 -56.07 -23.20 -1.12
CA GLN A 83 -56.34 -24.06 -2.27
C GLN A 83 -55.57 -23.52 -3.47
N GLU A 84 -54.97 -24.43 -4.22
CA GLU A 84 -54.23 -24.17 -5.45
C GLU A 84 -55.01 -23.19 -6.34
N GLU A 85 -54.40 -22.04 -6.65
CA GLU A 85 -54.94 -21.06 -7.59
C GLU A 85 -54.85 -21.64 -9.01
N VAL A 86 -55.75 -22.57 -9.33
CA VAL A 86 -56.11 -22.85 -10.71
C VAL A 86 -56.93 -21.65 -11.16
N ALA A 87 -56.33 -20.78 -11.99
CA ALA A 87 -57.03 -19.69 -12.64
C ALA A 87 -58.16 -20.26 -13.50
N GLN A 88 -59.36 -20.35 -12.92
CA GLN A 88 -60.59 -20.57 -13.67
C GLN A 88 -60.85 -19.28 -14.45
N ILE A 89 -60.45 -19.29 -15.72
CA ILE A 89 -60.87 -18.26 -16.68
C ILE A 89 -62.39 -18.39 -16.78
N ALA A 90 -63.09 -17.49 -16.10
CA ALA A 90 -64.54 -17.38 -16.16
C ALA A 90 -64.92 -16.95 -17.59
N LEU A 91 -65.31 -17.91 -18.41
CA LEU A 91 -66.07 -17.67 -19.64
C LEU A 91 -67.51 -17.38 -19.22
N MET A 92 -67.78 -16.13 -18.84
CA MET A 92 -69.16 -15.65 -18.80
C MET A 92 -69.70 -15.70 -20.23
N ALA A 93 -70.74 -16.51 -20.41
CA ALA A 93 -71.53 -16.56 -21.64
C ALA A 93 -71.99 -15.14 -21.97
N ILE A 94 -71.56 -14.65 -23.12
CA ILE A 94 -72.08 -13.42 -23.70
C ILE A 94 -73.43 -13.85 -24.27
N GLU A 95 -74.52 -13.44 -23.63
CA GLU A 95 -75.84 -13.51 -24.25
C GLU A 95 -75.75 -12.72 -25.56
N GLU A 96 -75.97 -13.42 -26.67
CA GLU A 96 -75.95 -12.88 -28.02
C GLU A 96 -77.15 -11.93 -28.19
N GLU A 97 -77.02 -10.70 -27.71
CA GLU A 97 -77.79 -9.60 -28.29
C GLU A 97 -77.19 -9.33 -29.68
N GLU A 98 -77.86 -9.94 -30.66
CA GLU A 98 -77.67 -9.82 -32.10
C GLU A 98 -77.94 -8.38 -32.60
N ASP A 99 -77.20 -7.39 -32.10
CA ASP A 99 -76.91 -6.18 -32.87
C ASP A 99 -75.66 -6.47 -33.71
N ASN A 100 -75.72 -7.55 -34.50
CA ASN A 100 -74.83 -7.83 -35.60
C ASN A 100 -75.04 -6.74 -36.64
N ALA A 101 -74.39 -5.58 -36.45
CA ALA A 101 -74.06 -4.72 -37.56
C ALA A 101 -73.19 -5.56 -38.50
N GLU A 102 -73.86 -6.20 -39.47
CA GLU A 102 -73.26 -7.07 -40.46
C GLU A 102 -72.26 -6.24 -41.26
N VAL A 103 -71.02 -6.20 -40.79
CA VAL A 103 -69.92 -5.51 -41.46
C VAL A 103 -69.81 -6.15 -42.82
N SER A 104 -70.21 -5.39 -43.85
CA SER A 104 -70.22 -5.88 -45.21
C SER A 104 -68.82 -6.38 -45.56
N TYR A 105 -68.74 -7.55 -46.20
CA TYR A 105 -67.48 -8.17 -46.63
C TYR A 105 -66.55 -7.17 -47.35
N ASN A 106 -67.14 -6.21 -48.09
CA ASN A 106 -66.42 -5.16 -48.78
C ASN A 106 -65.68 -4.19 -47.83
N GLU A 107 -66.23 -3.85 -46.66
CA GLU A 107 -65.56 -2.99 -45.67
C GLU A 107 -64.38 -3.71 -45.01
N LEU A 108 -64.53 -5.00 -44.72
CA LEU A 108 -63.46 -5.88 -44.22
C LEU A 108 -62.29 -5.95 -45.20
N VAL A 109 -62.56 -6.10 -46.50
CA VAL A 109 -61.53 -6.11 -47.55
C VAL A 109 -60.75 -4.78 -47.57
N ILE A 110 -61.44 -3.64 -47.53
CA ILE A 110 -60.81 -2.31 -47.50
C ILE A 110 -59.91 -2.15 -46.27
N ILE A 111 -60.35 -2.65 -45.11
CA ILE A 111 -59.57 -2.61 -43.87
C ILE A 111 -58.30 -3.46 -44.01
N VAL A 112 -58.41 -4.69 -44.53
CA VAL A 112 -57.27 -5.60 -44.74
C VAL A 112 -56.24 -4.99 -45.70
N GLU A 113 -56.68 -4.35 -46.78
CA GLU A 113 -55.79 -3.66 -47.72
C GLU A 113 -55.03 -2.50 -47.06
N LYS A 114 -55.71 -1.70 -46.23
CA LYS A 114 -55.08 -0.62 -45.44
C LYS A 114 -54.03 -1.18 -44.48
N TYR A 115 -54.34 -2.24 -43.73
CA TYR A 115 -53.38 -2.89 -42.84
C TYR A 115 -52.19 -3.49 -43.60
N SER A 116 -52.42 -4.11 -44.76
CA SER A 116 -51.35 -4.64 -45.61
C SER A 116 -50.39 -3.56 -46.10
N SER A 117 -50.91 -2.38 -46.47
CA SER A 117 -50.11 -1.21 -46.83
C SER A 117 -49.26 -0.73 -45.65
N ILE A 118 -49.85 -0.62 -44.46
CA ILE A 118 -49.13 -0.24 -43.23
C ILE A 118 -48.02 -1.26 -42.91
N ILE A 119 -48.34 -2.56 -42.92
CA ILE A 119 -47.37 -3.64 -42.67
C ILE A 119 -46.20 -3.56 -43.65
N SER A 120 -46.48 -3.33 -44.94
CA SER A 120 -45.46 -3.17 -45.97
C SER A 120 -44.55 -1.97 -45.72
N SER A 121 -45.12 -0.84 -45.30
CA SER A 121 -44.36 0.37 -44.95
C SER A 121 -43.48 0.16 -43.71
N LEU A 122 -44.00 -0.49 -42.66
CA LEU A 122 -43.28 -0.82 -41.44
C LEU A 122 -42.13 -1.79 -41.74
N LYS A 123 -42.37 -2.82 -42.56
CA LYS A 123 -41.34 -3.79 -42.96
C LYS A 123 -40.17 -3.11 -43.68
N LYS A 124 -40.43 -2.10 -44.52
CA LYS A 124 -39.37 -1.29 -45.16
C LYS A 124 -38.59 -0.48 -44.13
N LYS A 125 -39.30 0.16 -43.18
CA LYS A 125 -38.67 0.95 -42.11
C LYS A 125 -37.80 0.11 -41.19
N VAL A 126 -38.25 -1.10 -40.83
CA VAL A 126 -37.47 -2.06 -40.03
C VAL A 126 -36.18 -2.44 -40.75
N LYS A 127 -36.25 -2.77 -42.05
CA LYS A 127 -35.06 -3.09 -42.85
C LYS A 127 -34.04 -1.93 -42.87
N SER A 128 -34.52 -0.71 -43.10
CA SER A 128 -33.67 0.49 -43.09
C SER A 128 -32.99 0.70 -41.73
N LEU A 129 -33.73 0.54 -40.63
CA LEU A 129 -33.19 0.69 -39.27
C LEU A 129 -32.19 -0.42 -38.94
N THR A 130 -32.41 -1.66 -39.39
CA THR A 130 -31.42 -2.73 -39.21
C THR A 130 -30.12 -2.44 -39.94
N ASP A 131 -30.17 -1.88 -41.15
CA ASP A 131 -28.98 -1.53 -41.91
C ASP A 131 -28.19 -0.39 -41.24
N GLU A 132 -28.89 0.65 -40.77
CA GLU A 132 -28.28 1.77 -40.03
C GLU A 132 -27.64 1.31 -38.72
N ASN A 133 -28.32 0.45 -37.95
CA ASN A 133 -27.77 -0.12 -36.72
C ASN A 133 -26.48 -0.93 -36.97
N ASN A 134 -26.43 -1.73 -38.04
CA ASN A 134 -25.24 -2.48 -38.41
C ASN A 134 -24.08 -1.55 -38.81
N GLN A 135 -24.35 -0.45 -39.51
CA GLN A 135 -23.34 0.56 -39.82
C GLN A 135 -22.82 1.28 -38.56
N LEU A 136 -23.71 1.61 -37.62
CA LEU A 136 -23.30 2.21 -36.35
C LEU A 136 -22.45 1.25 -35.51
N LEU A 137 -22.83 -0.02 -35.44
CA LEU A 137 -22.05 -1.07 -34.77
C LEU A 137 -20.64 -1.19 -35.34
N THR A 138 -20.50 -1.24 -36.66
CA THR A 138 -19.18 -1.35 -37.34
C THR A 138 -18.32 -0.09 -37.16
N LYS A 139 -18.93 1.10 -37.17
CA LYS A 139 -18.22 2.36 -36.91
C LYS A 139 -17.76 2.49 -35.46
N ASN A 140 -18.61 2.12 -34.50
CA ASN A 140 -18.26 2.17 -33.07
C ASN A 140 -17.17 1.14 -32.72
N THR A 141 -17.24 -0.06 -33.28
CA THR A 141 -16.20 -1.09 -33.08
C THR A 141 -14.86 -0.69 -33.68
N SER A 142 -14.83 -0.15 -34.90
CA SER A 142 -13.58 0.30 -35.53
C SER A 142 -12.93 1.48 -34.81
N THR A 143 -13.71 2.44 -34.33
CA THR A 143 -13.21 3.58 -33.52
C THR A 143 -12.62 3.11 -32.19
N LEU A 144 -13.35 2.28 -31.43
CA LEU A 144 -12.84 1.68 -30.19
C LEU A 144 -11.57 0.86 -30.42
N ASN A 145 -11.51 0.05 -31.48
CA ASN A 145 -10.33 -0.74 -31.81
C ASN A 145 -9.11 0.14 -32.10
N ASN A 146 -9.28 1.25 -32.83
CA ASN A 146 -8.21 2.19 -33.12
C ASN A 146 -7.70 2.90 -31.85
N GLU A 147 -8.60 3.30 -30.96
CA GLU A 147 -8.23 3.90 -29.67
C GLU A 147 -7.50 2.91 -28.77
N ASN A 148 -8.00 1.68 -28.67
CA ASN A 148 -7.37 0.62 -27.89
C ASN A 148 -5.99 0.29 -28.46
N LYS A 149 -5.82 0.23 -29.78
CA LYS A 149 -4.52 0.02 -30.42
C LYS A 149 -3.52 1.12 -30.05
N LYS A 150 -3.94 2.40 -30.11
CA LYS A 150 -3.09 3.53 -29.68
C LYS A 150 -2.68 3.43 -28.21
N LYS A 151 -3.62 3.08 -27.31
CA LYS A 151 -3.32 2.88 -25.88
C LYS A 151 -2.33 1.74 -25.67
N ILE A 152 -2.53 0.62 -26.37
CA ILE A 152 -1.62 -0.55 -26.31
C ILE A 152 -0.22 -0.15 -26.78
N ASP A 153 -0.09 0.59 -27.88
CA ASP A 153 1.21 1.04 -28.39
C ASP A 153 1.93 1.97 -27.40
N ILE A 154 1.20 2.87 -26.74
CA ILE A 154 1.76 3.76 -25.70
C ILE A 154 2.24 2.94 -24.49
N LEU A 155 1.39 2.07 -23.96
CA LEU A 155 1.71 1.22 -22.80
C LEU A 155 2.87 0.25 -23.11
N SER A 156 2.95 -0.25 -24.34
CA SER A 156 4.05 -1.10 -24.80
C SER A 156 5.39 -0.36 -24.75
N LYS A 157 5.43 0.88 -25.26
CA LYS A 157 6.63 1.74 -25.20
C LYS A 157 7.05 2.06 -23.76
N GLU A 158 6.09 2.40 -22.91
CA GLU A 158 6.35 2.69 -21.49
C GLU A 158 6.92 1.46 -20.75
N ASN A 159 6.37 0.28 -21.01
CA ASN A 159 6.90 -0.96 -20.43
C ASN A 159 8.33 -1.28 -20.88
N GLU A 160 8.68 -1.02 -22.16
CA GLU A 160 10.06 -1.19 -22.64
C GLU A 160 11.02 -0.21 -21.95
N ILE A 161 10.62 1.05 -21.75
CA ILE A 161 11.42 2.04 -20.99
C ILE A 161 11.62 1.56 -19.55
N LEU A 162 10.55 1.19 -18.85
CA LEU A 162 10.62 0.71 -17.46
C LEU A 162 11.47 -0.57 -17.33
N LYS A 163 11.44 -1.45 -18.33
CA LYS A 163 12.26 -2.67 -18.36
C LYS A 163 13.74 -2.33 -18.49
N ASN A 164 14.09 -1.35 -19.31
CA ASN A 164 15.47 -0.86 -19.46
C ASN A 164 15.96 -0.13 -18.20
N GLU A 165 15.12 0.68 -17.57
CA GLU A 165 15.46 1.31 -16.28
C GLU A 165 15.68 0.28 -15.18
N ASN A 166 14.83 -0.75 -15.12
CA ASN A 166 14.98 -1.84 -14.15
C ASN A 166 16.26 -2.66 -14.38
N SER A 167 16.66 -2.90 -15.63
CA SER A 167 17.91 -3.59 -15.92
C SER A 167 19.12 -2.75 -15.52
N ASN A 168 19.07 -1.44 -15.75
CA ASN A 168 20.12 -0.51 -15.33
C ASN A 168 20.23 -0.41 -13.80
N ASN A 169 19.11 -0.26 -13.10
CA ASN A 169 19.07 -0.21 -11.63
C ASN A 169 19.61 -1.52 -11.02
N LYS A 170 19.32 -2.67 -11.65
CA LYS A 170 19.88 -3.95 -11.22
C LYS A 170 21.42 -3.97 -11.34
N ASN A 171 21.96 -3.48 -12.45
CA ASN A 171 23.41 -3.39 -12.64
C ASN A 171 24.05 -2.44 -11.61
N GLU A 172 23.42 -1.30 -11.31
CA GLU A 172 23.92 -0.36 -10.30
C GLU A 172 23.94 -0.98 -8.90
N ILE A 173 22.89 -1.72 -8.53
CA ILE A 173 22.84 -2.47 -7.27
C ILE A 173 23.98 -3.48 -7.18
N ASP A 174 24.27 -4.21 -8.26
CA ASP A 174 25.35 -5.19 -8.30
C ASP A 174 26.72 -4.53 -8.10
N VAL A 175 26.96 -3.38 -8.76
CA VAL A 175 28.19 -2.59 -8.59
C VAL A 175 28.34 -2.08 -7.14
N LEU A 176 27.26 -1.55 -6.55
CA LEU A 176 27.26 -1.08 -5.17
C LEU A 176 27.51 -2.22 -4.19
N ASN A 177 26.93 -3.39 -4.42
CA ASN A 177 27.16 -4.58 -3.60
C ASN A 177 28.62 -5.04 -3.65
N ILE A 178 29.24 -5.05 -4.83
CA ILE A 178 30.67 -5.36 -4.98
C ILE A 178 31.51 -4.32 -4.22
N SER A 179 31.22 -3.03 -4.37
CA SER A 179 31.94 -1.96 -3.66
C SER A 179 31.81 -2.09 -2.14
N LEU A 180 30.60 -2.37 -1.64
CA LEU A 180 30.37 -2.59 -0.21
C LEU A 180 31.18 -3.79 0.29
N LYS A 181 31.14 -4.92 -0.41
CA LYS A 181 31.90 -6.12 -0.06
C LYS A 181 33.42 -5.89 -0.08
N LEU A 182 33.92 -5.11 -1.03
CA LEU A 182 35.33 -4.73 -1.06
C LEU A 182 35.69 -3.87 0.16
N SER A 183 34.85 -2.89 0.49
CA SER A 183 35.07 -1.98 1.61
C SER A 183 35.11 -2.70 2.97
N THR A 184 34.27 -3.73 3.15
CA THR A 184 34.26 -4.54 4.38
C THR A 184 35.54 -5.36 4.50
N VAL A 185 35.94 -6.05 3.42
CA VAL A 185 37.17 -6.85 3.38
C VAL A 185 38.40 -5.98 3.68
N LEU A 186 38.48 -4.78 3.11
CA LEU A 186 39.60 -3.86 3.37
C LEU A 186 39.65 -3.40 4.83
N LYS A 187 38.50 -3.09 5.44
CA LYS A 187 38.42 -2.73 6.86
C LYS A 187 38.84 -3.89 7.76
N GLU A 188 38.36 -5.10 7.49
CA GLU A 188 38.73 -6.31 8.24
C GLU A 188 40.23 -6.57 8.17
N LYS A 189 40.83 -6.49 6.98
CA LYS A 189 42.29 -6.65 6.80
C LYS A 189 43.08 -5.61 7.59
N LYS A 190 42.68 -4.33 7.54
CA LYS A 190 43.33 -3.25 8.31
C LYS A 190 43.21 -3.50 9.82
N ASN A 191 42.04 -3.90 10.30
CA ASN A 191 41.82 -4.23 11.70
C ASN A 191 42.67 -5.41 12.17
N GLY A 192 42.80 -6.45 11.35
CA GLY A 192 43.67 -7.59 11.63
C GLY A 192 45.15 -7.19 11.73
N ASN A 193 45.62 -6.28 10.86
CA ASN A 193 46.98 -5.75 10.94
C ASN A 193 47.20 -4.92 12.21
N LEU A 194 46.30 -3.99 12.51
CA LEU A 194 46.37 -3.18 13.74
C LEU A 194 46.34 -4.05 14.99
N LYS A 195 45.53 -5.11 14.99
CA LYS A 195 45.47 -6.05 16.12
C LYS A 195 46.82 -6.72 16.36
N ARG A 196 47.49 -7.20 15.30
CA ARG A 196 48.84 -7.79 15.40
C ARG A 196 49.89 -6.80 15.91
N GLU A 197 49.84 -5.56 15.43
CA GLU A 197 50.75 -4.51 15.88
C GLU A 197 50.54 -4.17 17.36
N VAL A 198 49.29 -4.03 17.80
CA VAL A 198 48.94 -3.82 19.21
C VAL A 198 49.43 -4.97 20.08
N ASP A 199 49.22 -6.23 19.67
CA ASP A 199 49.65 -7.40 20.45
C ASP A 199 51.19 -7.46 20.56
N SER A 200 51.91 -7.10 19.48
CA SER A 200 53.37 -6.98 19.47
C SER A 200 53.87 -5.88 20.43
N LEU A 201 53.27 -4.68 20.33
CA LEU A 201 53.59 -3.55 21.21
C LEU A 201 53.30 -3.88 22.66
N GLN A 202 52.16 -4.49 22.96
CA GLN A 202 51.79 -4.90 24.31
C GLN A 202 52.78 -5.91 24.90
N LYS A 203 53.29 -6.85 24.08
CA LYS A 203 54.36 -7.77 24.48
C LYS A 203 55.65 -7.02 24.81
N SER A 204 56.08 -6.11 23.94
CA SER A 204 57.29 -5.29 24.17
C SER A 204 57.17 -4.42 25.43
N PHE A 205 56.00 -3.82 25.67
CA PHE A 205 55.72 -3.00 26.84
C PHE A 205 55.76 -3.80 28.14
N SER A 206 55.24 -5.04 28.13
CA SER A 206 55.31 -5.93 29.29
C SER A 206 56.75 -6.24 29.68
N ILE A 207 57.62 -6.51 28.69
CA ILE A 207 59.05 -6.74 28.92
C ILE A 207 59.72 -5.49 29.49
N PHE A 208 59.48 -4.32 28.87
CA PHE A 208 59.99 -3.03 29.34
C PHE A 208 59.51 -2.67 30.75
N SER A 209 58.24 -2.91 31.07
CA SER A 209 57.69 -2.65 32.41
C SER A 209 58.34 -3.53 33.47
N ASN A 210 58.63 -4.79 33.15
CA ASN A 210 59.32 -5.71 34.07
C ASN A 210 60.76 -5.30 34.30
N SER A 211 61.51 -4.96 33.23
CA SER A 211 62.90 -4.49 33.36
C SER A 211 62.97 -3.15 34.11
N SER A 212 62.05 -2.23 33.85
CA SER A 212 61.94 -0.96 34.59
C SER A 212 61.71 -1.18 36.08
N LYS A 213 60.82 -2.10 36.47
CA LYS A 213 60.57 -2.43 37.88
C LYS A 213 61.81 -3.05 38.54
N ASN A 214 62.52 -3.92 37.83
CA ASN A 214 63.78 -4.50 38.33
C ASN A 214 64.85 -3.43 38.54
N LEU A 215 64.97 -2.47 37.62
CA LEU A 215 65.90 -1.34 37.75
C LEU A 215 65.50 -0.42 38.92
N GLU A 216 64.22 -0.08 39.07
CA GLU A 216 63.73 0.70 40.20
C GLU A 216 64.03 0.02 41.54
N ASN A 217 63.82 -1.30 41.63
CA ASN A 217 64.16 -2.08 42.82
C ASN A 217 65.67 -2.02 43.11
N LEU A 218 66.52 -2.17 42.10
CA LEU A 218 67.98 -2.10 42.25
C LEU A 218 68.43 -0.71 42.73
N LEU A 219 67.92 0.36 42.09
CA LEU A 219 68.26 1.73 42.46
C LEU A 219 67.73 2.10 43.86
N GLY A 220 66.55 1.63 44.23
CA GLY A 220 65.99 1.83 45.57
C GLY A 220 66.85 1.20 46.68
N LEU A 221 67.54 0.08 46.38
CA LEU A 221 68.53 -0.51 47.29
C LEU A 221 69.83 0.30 47.32
N GLN A 222 70.23 0.90 46.20
CA GLN A 222 71.45 1.71 46.10
C GLN A 222 71.32 3.12 46.71
N THR A 223 70.10 3.64 46.85
CA THR A 223 69.86 4.96 47.49
C THR A 223 70.11 4.99 49.00
N CYS A 224 70.48 3.87 49.63
CA CYS A 224 70.89 3.81 51.04
C CYS A 224 72.42 3.70 51.19
N VAL A 225 73.20 4.66 50.66
CA VAL A 225 74.63 4.81 51.00
C VAL A 225 75.08 6.28 50.97
N PHE A 226 74.20 7.22 51.35
CA PHE A 226 74.59 8.62 51.59
C PHE A 226 74.01 9.18 52.89
N ASP A 227 73.58 8.31 53.80
CA ASP A 227 73.50 8.68 55.21
C ASP A 227 74.91 8.44 55.78
N GLU A 228 75.74 9.46 55.69
CA GLU A 228 77.12 9.51 56.18
C GLU A 228 77.20 9.13 57.68
N ALA A 229 77.99 8.11 58.01
CA ALA A 229 78.72 8.03 59.28
C ALA A 229 79.80 6.91 59.20
N GLY A 230 80.88 7.18 58.47
CA GLY A 230 82.09 6.35 58.46
C GLY A 230 83.33 7.23 58.52
N LEU A 231 84.23 6.92 59.46
CA LEU A 231 85.44 7.68 59.81
C LEU A 231 86.31 7.95 58.55
N GLY A 232 86.18 9.16 57.98
CA GLY A 232 87.09 9.66 56.94
C GLY A 232 86.49 10.49 55.81
N TYR A 233 85.17 10.76 55.78
CA TYR A 233 84.57 11.68 54.80
C TYR A 233 84.09 12.96 55.49
N ASP A 234 84.56 14.11 55.01
CA ASP A 234 84.04 15.43 55.38
C ASP A 234 82.67 15.63 54.73
N GLU A 235 81.70 16.09 55.53
CA GLU A 235 80.35 16.49 55.10
C GLU A 235 80.44 17.49 53.93
N MET A 236 80.34 17.00 52.70
CA MET A 236 80.25 17.86 51.53
C MET A 236 78.81 18.35 51.40
N ASN A 237 78.50 19.42 52.13
CA ASN A 237 77.46 20.35 51.76
C ASN A 237 77.60 20.70 50.27
N ASN A 238 76.54 20.40 49.50
CA ASN A 238 76.35 20.65 48.06
C ASN A 238 76.62 19.48 47.11
N VAL A 239 75.81 18.43 47.18
CA VAL A 239 75.43 17.72 45.96
C VAL A 239 73.93 17.84 45.78
N LYS A 240 73.53 18.71 44.84
CA LYS A 240 72.14 18.83 44.39
C LYS A 240 71.68 17.44 43.92
N HIS A 241 70.91 16.75 44.75
CA HIS A 241 70.17 15.56 44.34
C HIS A 241 69.39 15.90 43.08
N TYR A 242 69.82 15.37 41.94
CA TYR A 242 69.06 15.42 40.70
C TYR A 242 67.83 14.52 40.83
N GLN A 243 66.82 14.97 41.57
CA GLN A 243 65.45 14.45 41.57
C GLN A 243 64.70 14.86 40.29
N ILE A 244 65.35 14.79 39.13
CA ILE A 244 64.74 15.20 37.86
C ILE A 244 63.99 14.02 37.21
N SER A 245 64.49 12.79 37.33
CA SER A 245 63.98 11.67 36.53
C SER A 245 62.67 11.03 37.03
N LEU A 246 62.31 11.17 38.32
CA LEU A 246 61.07 10.59 38.88
C LEU A 246 59.87 11.54 38.90
N LYS A 247 60.08 12.86 38.75
CA LYS A 247 58.98 13.84 38.70
C LYS A 247 58.28 13.82 37.34
N GLU A 248 59.00 13.58 36.25
CA GLU A 248 58.43 13.54 34.89
C GLU A 248 57.45 12.38 34.70
N GLY A 249 57.76 11.19 35.22
CA GLY A 249 56.85 10.03 35.17
C GLY A 249 55.55 10.22 35.98
N LYS A 250 55.60 10.92 37.12
CA LYS A 250 54.40 11.25 37.93
C LYS A 250 53.53 12.33 37.27
N ILE A 251 54.14 13.27 36.53
CA ILE A 251 53.41 14.30 35.78
C ILE A 251 52.67 13.67 34.59
N LEU A 252 53.31 12.76 33.84
CA LEU A 252 52.69 12.04 32.72
C LEU A 252 51.49 11.17 33.15
N LYS A 253 51.57 10.50 34.31
CA LYS A 253 50.43 9.77 34.91
C LYS A 253 49.26 10.70 35.27
N LYS A 254 49.53 11.90 35.83
CA LYS A 254 48.49 12.90 36.15
C LYS A 254 47.84 13.53 34.91
N ILE A 255 48.59 13.71 33.82
CA ILE A 255 48.06 14.28 32.57
C ILE A 255 47.13 13.28 31.87
N ASN A 256 47.43 11.98 31.89
CA ASN A 256 46.56 10.96 31.29
C ASN A 256 45.27 10.69 32.10
N LEU A 257 45.27 10.94 33.42
CA LEU A 257 44.08 10.83 34.27
C LEU A 257 43.10 12.01 34.14
N LYS A 258 43.55 13.16 33.63
CA LYS A 258 42.71 14.37 33.43
C LYS A 258 42.10 14.50 32.02
N LYS A 259 42.39 13.56 31.11
CA LYS A 259 41.89 13.56 29.71
C LYS A 259 40.77 12.54 29.46
N LYS A 260 40.20 11.94 30.52
CA LYS A 260 38.91 11.23 30.50
C LYS A 260 37.85 12.15 31.09
#